data_AF-A0AB34JQF3-F1
#
_entry.id   AF-A0AB34JQF3-F1
#
_cell.length_a   1.000
_cell.length_b   1.000
_cell.length_c   1.000
_cell.angle_alpha   90.00
_cell.angle_beta   90.00
_cell.angle_gamma   90.00
#
_symmetry.space_group_name_H-M   'P 1'
#
loop_
_entity.id
_entity.type
_entity.pdbx_description
1 polymer ?
#
loop_
_entity_poly.entity_id
_entity_poly.type
_entity_poly.pdbx_seq_one_letter_code
_entity_poly.pdbx_strand_id
1 'polypeptide(L)'
;MVAAIRLAALGREGFSLETASVRLCIRPRLPLQERIRDDRQRSLRPVYVTLISTVHLAEEEYFAALQRECEPFDRVLFELIADESATIVEGGVRKLKAPMSATPQLRQLSASYGFVPQVDALDCTRPNWALADVSRSELLQREAAAGAGPSSAFRTALRTLSRGPASRSGGGLIRTARRRLAWSLPAPELALLLDDWTTSGGAPPAQVLASLVSAVASLDLFTAKRLSFAQTLATGEATQLGTPAAQLVRWRNSRALDELEAAVKAGCSEVALLYGALHMRDMRSQMQRRFEIVEACEPKWRTAWRLPTARAAPIALPVAVLVLLVLLVIDGTDWVETTRQLLDGAILLPSFVHLSMNEDSVSAELVVPSAEAVQHVADATAAVVLYAIRHSVLYLAISRWAFEWDRRWYNEAGDT
;
A
#
# COMPACT_ATOMS: atom_id res chain seq x y z
N MET A 1 6.42 12.98 13.58
CA MET A 1 6.20 13.00 12.11
C MET A 1 4.71 12.81 11.85
N VAL A 2 4.06 13.67 11.07
CA VAL A 2 2.59 13.65 10.92
C VAL A 2 2.20 12.78 9.73
N ALA A 3 1.37 11.76 9.97
CA ALA A 3 0.76 10.95 8.92
C ALA A 3 -0.08 11.81 7.96
N ALA A 4 -0.08 11.49 6.67
CA ALA A 4 -0.87 12.20 5.66
C ALA A 4 -2.34 11.75 5.60
N ILE A 5 -2.61 10.59 6.18
CA ILE A 5 -3.91 9.95 6.29
C ILE A 5 -3.96 9.22 7.63
N ARG A 6 -5.11 9.19 8.28
CA ARG A 6 -5.29 8.42 9.51
C ARG A 6 -6.72 7.92 9.67
N LEU A 7 -6.85 6.86 10.45
CA LEU A 7 -8.10 6.48 11.08
C LEU A 7 -8.17 7.17 12.45
N ALA A 8 -9.09 8.12 12.60
CA ALA A 8 -9.33 8.82 13.86
C ALA A 8 -10.57 8.24 14.56
N ALA A 9 -10.43 7.86 15.82
CA ALA A 9 -11.55 7.42 16.65
C ALA A 9 -12.41 8.63 17.07
N LEU A 10 -13.72 8.56 16.80
CA LEU A 10 -14.71 9.57 17.19
C LEU A 10 -15.39 9.19 18.52
N GLY A 11 -14.60 8.72 19.48
CA GLY A 11 -15.13 8.19 20.75
C GLY A 11 -16.01 6.95 20.53
N ARG A 12 -17.23 6.96 21.08
CA ARG A 12 -18.20 5.86 20.92
C ARG A 12 -18.92 5.88 19.57
N GLU A 13 -18.83 6.96 18.80
CA GLU A 13 -19.67 7.21 17.62
C GLU A 13 -19.14 6.58 16.33
N GLY A 14 -17.87 6.17 16.29
CA GLY A 14 -17.30 5.62 15.07
C GLY A 14 -15.81 5.84 14.90
N PHE A 15 -15.38 5.60 13.67
CA PHE A 15 -14.10 6.05 13.17
C PHE A 15 -14.34 7.06 12.04
N SER A 16 -13.35 7.88 11.74
CA SER A 16 -13.31 8.65 10.50
C SER A 16 -12.00 8.36 9.80
N LEU A 17 -12.05 8.25 8.48
CA LEU A 17 -10.83 8.36 7.70
C LEU A 17 -10.60 9.83 7.42
N GLU A 18 -9.43 10.33 7.78
CA GLU A 18 -9.08 11.74 7.62
C GLU A 18 -7.82 11.89 6.78
N THR A 19 -7.79 12.88 5.89
CA THR A 19 -6.58 13.31 5.19
C THR A 19 -6.07 14.63 5.76
N ALA A 20 -4.75 14.85 5.71
CA ALA A 20 -4.13 16.05 6.25
C ALA A 20 -3.75 17.04 5.14
N SER A 21 -3.89 18.34 5.41
CA SER A 21 -3.16 19.39 4.71
C SER A 21 -2.16 20.08 5.64
N VAL A 22 -0.97 20.38 5.13
CA VAL A 22 0.10 21.04 5.89
C VAL A 22 0.62 22.21 5.08
N ARG A 23 0.52 23.41 5.64
CA ARG A 23 1.08 24.63 5.04
C ARG A 23 2.53 24.80 5.50
N LEU A 24 3.40 25.09 4.54
CA LEU A 24 4.84 25.16 4.70
C LEU A 24 5.33 26.49 4.12
N CYS A 25 6.13 27.23 4.89
CA CYS A 25 6.87 28.37 4.35
C CYS A 25 8.21 27.85 3.84
N ILE A 26 8.46 28.05 2.55
CA ILE A 26 9.70 27.59 1.90
C ILE A 26 10.50 28.74 1.33
N ARG A 27 11.81 28.52 1.24
CA ARG A 27 12.74 29.35 0.46
C ARG A 27 13.57 28.47 -0.49
N PRO A 28 13.89 28.95 -1.70
CA PRO A 28 14.84 28.26 -2.59
C PRO A 28 16.20 28.08 -1.89
N ARG A 29 16.80 26.89 -1.99
CA ARG A 29 18.19 26.69 -1.54
C ARG A 29 19.15 27.24 -2.60
N LEU A 30 19.59 28.48 -2.41
CA LEU A 30 20.59 29.11 -3.28
C LEU A 30 22.02 28.88 -2.76
N PRO A 31 23.02 28.69 -3.64
CA PRO A 31 24.44 28.77 -3.27
C PRO A 31 24.76 30.10 -2.57
N LEU A 32 25.71 30.08 -1.63
CA LEU A 32 25.99 31.20 -0.72
C LEU A 32 26.33 32.52 -1.45
N GLN A 33 26.92 32.44 -2.65
CA GLN A 33 27.27 33.59 -3.50
C GLN A 33 26.05 34.25 -4.18
N GLU A 34 25.02 33.46 -4.52
CA GLU A 34 23.76 33.97 -5.08
C GLU A 34 22.88 34.58 -3.99
N ARG A 35 22.89 34.00 -2.77
CA ARG A 35 22.20 34.57 -1.59
C ARG A 35 22.61 36.01 -1.30
N ILE A 36 23.90 36.33 -1.40
CA ILE A 36 24.46 37.67 -1.11
C ILE A 36 24.08 38.69 -2.20
N ARG A 37 23.94 38.26 -3.47
CA ARG A 37 23.48 39.11 -4.57
C ARG A 37 21.99 39.42 -4.47
N ASP A 38 21.21 38.44 -4.04
CA ASP A 38 19.75 38.48 -4.07
C ASP A 38 19.12 39.26 -2.89
N ASP A 39 19.78 39.24 -1.73
CA ASP A 39 19.41 40.04 -0.55
C ASP A 39 19.37 41.57 -0.84
N ARG A 40 20.14 42.02 -1.84
CA ARG A 40 20.15 43.44 -2.28
C ARG A 40 19.03 43.78 -3.27
N GLN A 41 18.33 42.79 -3.85
CA GLN A 41 17.37 42.97 -4.95
C GLN A 41 15.90 42.63 -4.61
N ARG A 42 15.54 42.44 -3.33
CA ARG A 42 14.14 42.28 -2.86
C ARG A 42 13.46 40.95 -3.26
N SER A 43 14.20 39.91 -3.62
CA SER A 43 13.66 38.73 -4.34
C SER A 43 13.26 37.51 -3.49
N LEU A 44 13.69 37.37 -2.23
CA LEU A 44 13.30 36.22 -1.39
C LEU A 44 11.97 36.47 -0.64
N ARG A 45 10.87 36.71 -1.37
CA ARG A 45 9.54 36.65 -0.75
C ARG A 45 9.29 35.23 -0.25
N PRO A 46 8.80 35.04 1.00
CA PRO A 46 8.42 33.72 1.47
C PRO A 46 7.34 33.15 0.54
N VAL A 47 7.54 31.94 0.06
CA VAL A 47 6.53 31.20 -0.72
C VAL A 47 5.88 30.21 0.23
N TYR A 48 4.56 30.24 0.28
CA TYR A 48 3.77 29.30 1.04
C TYR A 48 3.32 28.16 0.13
N VAL A 49 3.66 26.95 0.55
CA VAL A 49 3.29 25.72 -0.13
C VAL A 49 2.42 24.88 0.78
N THR A 50 1.22 24.56 0.34
CA THR A 50 0.33 23.66 1.08
C THR A 50 0.36 22.28 0.45
N LEU A 51 0.87 21.30 1.19
CA LEU A 51 0.76 19.89 0.82
C LEU A 51 -0.62 19.41 1.22
N ILE A 52 -1.48 19.09 0.25
CA ILE A 52 -2.85 18.62 0.46
C ILE A 52 -2.91 17.13 0.12
N SER A 53 -3.07 16.29 1.14
CA SER A 53 -3.31 14.86 0.98
C SER A 53 -4.74 14.58 0.57
N THR A 54 -4.92 13.70 -0.43
CA THR A 54 -6.22 13.23 -0.88
C THR A 54 -6.33 11.71 -0.97
N VAL A 55 -7.56 11.24 -1.08
CA VAL A 55 -7.94 9.89 -1.51
C VAL A 55 -8.65 9.97 -2.86
N HIS A 56 -8.61 8.88 -3.64
CA HIS A 56 -9.21 8.86 -4.97
C HIS A 56 -10.70 8.45 -4.97
N LEU A 57 -11.19 7.87 -3.87
CA LEU A 57 -12.60 7.53 -3.65
C LEU A 57 -13.00 8.04 -2.27
N ALA A 58 -14.08 8.82 -2.17
CA ALA A 58 -14.62 9.35 -0.92
C ALA A 58 -16.07 9.80 -1.09
N GLU A 59 -16.66 10.37 -0.03
CA GLU A 59 -17.96 11.03 -0.08
C GLU A 59 -17.89 12.34 -0.91
N GLU A 60 -19.01 12.75 -1.48
CA GLU A 60 -19.07 13.92 -2.38
C GLU A 60 -18.75 15.22 -1.62
N GLU A 61 -19.20 15.33 -0.37
CA GLU A 61 -18.97 16.46 0.51
C GLU A 61 -17.49 16.70 0.77
N TYR A 62 -16.68 15.62 0.80
CA TYR A 62 -15.23 15.71 0.95
C TYR A 62 -14.59 16.41 -0.25
N PHE A 63 -14.97 16.03 -1.47
CA PHE A 63 -14.44 16.64 -2.68
C PHE A 63 -14.95 18.07 -2.86
N ALA A 64 -16.20 18.35 -2.50
CA ALA A 64 -16.74 19.72 -2.50
C ALA A 64 -16.00 20.64 -1.50
N ALA A 65 -15.60 20.13 -0.33
CA ALA A 65 -14.77 20.86 0.62
C ALA A 65 -13.32 21.02 0.11
N LEU A 66 -12.76 19.99 -0.53
CA LEU A 66 -11.43 20.02 -1.12
C LEU A 66 -11.33 21.03 -2.28
N GLN A 67 -12.31 21.06 -3.18
CA GLN A 67 -12.36 22.01 -4.28
C GLN A 67 -12.35 23.45 -3.77
N ARG A 68 -13.16 23.76 -2.74
CA ARG A 68 -13.19 25.08 -2.09
C ARG A 68 -11.87 25.44 -1.40
N GLU A 69 -11.22 24.48 -0.75
CA GLU A 69 -9.91 24.72 -0.14
C GLU A 69 -8.85 25.09 -1.18
N CYS A 70 -9.01 24.64 -2.43
CA CYS A 70 -8.09 24.91 -3.54
C CYS A 70 -8.31 26.28 -4.23
N GLU A 71 -9.43 26.97 -3.99
CA GLU A 71 -9.77 28.25 -4.63
C GLU A 71 -8.79 29.41 -4.35
N PRO A 72 -8.30 29.64 -3.12
CA PRO A 72 -7.50 30.82 -2.80
C PRO A 72 -6.04 30.74 -3.27
N PHE A 73 -5.58 29.59 -3.79
CA PHE A 73 -4.18 29.43 -4.22
C PHE A 73 -3.95 30.04 -5.61
N ASP A 74 -2.79 30.69 -5.76
CA ASP A 74 -2.29 31.19 -7.05
C ASP A 74 -2.14 30.03 -8.05
N ARG A 75 -1.74 28.85 -7.53
CA ARG A 75 -1.60 27.64 -8.33
C ARG A 75 -1.90 26.37 -7.54
N VAL A 76 -2.64 25.46 -8.15
CA VAL A 76 -2.92 24.12 -7.64
C VAL A 76 -2.26 23.11 -8.57
N LEU A 77 -1.17 22.51 -8.09
CA LEU A 77 -0.45 21.42 -8.74
C LEU A 77 -1.11 20.10 -8.32
N PHE A 78 -1.64 19.34 -9.26
CA PHE A 78 -2.38 18.12 -8.92
C PHE A 78 -1.87 16.86 -9.62
N GLU A 79 -2.10 15.73 -8.93
CA GLU A 79 -1.82 14.39 -9.41
C GLU A 79 -2.89 13.90 -10.39
N LEU A 80 -2.48 13.52 -11.61
CA LEU A 80 -3.31 12.77 -12.55
C LEU A 80 -2.46 12.22 -13.70
N ILE A 81 -2.56 10.92 -13.97
CA ILE A 81 -1.97 10.33 -15.18
C ILE A 81 -2.98 10.51 -16.33
N ALA A 82 -2.70 11.48 -17.18
CA ALA A 82 -3.49 11.76 -18.39
C ALA A 82 -2.66 11.47 -19.64
N ASP A 83 -3.35 11.10 -20.72
CA ASP A 83 -2.76 11.05 -22.05
C ASP A 83 -2.45 12.47 -22.53
N GLU A 84 -1.38 12.62 -23.30
CA GLU A 84 -0.92 13.90 -23.83
C GLU A 84 -2.02 14.57 -24.68
N SER A 85 -2.86 13.76 -25.34
CA SER A 85 -4.02 14.22 -26.11
C SER A 85 -5.08 14.95 -25.28
N ALA A 86 -5.19 14.64 -23.99
CA ALA A 86 -6.12 15.28 -23.05
C ALA A 86 -5.55 16.56 -22.42
N THR A 87 -4.30 16.92 -22.74
CA THR A 87 -3.59 18.04 -22.11
C THR A 87 -3.21 19.15 -23.10
N ILE A 88 -3.16 20.39 -22.62
CA ILE A 88 -2.65 21.56 -23.34
C ILE A 88 -1.57 22.24 -22.53
N VAL A 89 -0.67 22.95 -23.20
CA VAL A 89 0.31 23.81 -22.55
C VAL A 89 -0.08 25.26 -22.83
N GLU A 90 -0.45 25.99 -21.79
CA GLU A 90 -0.81 27.40 -21.85
C GLU A 90 0.15 28.20 -20.98
N GLY A 91 0.84 29.19 -21.55
CA GLY A 91 1.80 30.00 -20.79
C GLY A 91 2.92 29.17 -20.13
N GLY A 92 3.31 28.06 -20.75
CA GLY A 92 4.31 27.13 -20.21
C GLY A 92 3.80 26.18 -19.12
N VAL A 93 2.50 26.24 -18.78
CA VAL A 93 1.87 25.40 -17.76
C VAL A 93 1.02 24.34 -18.43
N ARG A 94 1.21 23.07 -18.06
CA ARG A 94 0.38 21.97 -18.58
C ARG A 94 -0.95 21.92 -17.84
N LYS A 95 -2.06 21.85 -18.57
CA LYS A 95 -3.44 21.83 -18.08
C LYS A 95 -4.26 20.77 -18.80
N LEU A 96 -5.43 20.44 -18.25
CA LEU A 96 -6.42 19.60 -18.92
C LEU A 96 -7.22 20.41 -19.94
N LYS A 97 -7.48 19.82 -21.12
CA LYS A 97 -8.34 20.42 -22.15
C LYS A 97 -9.82 20.43 -21.76
N ALA A 98 -10.24 19.38 -21.06
CA ALA A 98 -11.62 19.14 -20.69
C ALA A 98 -11.65 18.34 -19.38
N PRO A 99 -12.79 18.34 -18.66
CA PRO A 99 -12.97 17.53 -17.48
C PRO A 99 -12.78 16.05 -17.81
N MET A 100 -12.08 15.34 -16.92
CA MET A 100 -11.91 13.89 -17.04
C MET A 100 -13.11 13.18 -16.45
N SER A 101 -13.25 11.90 -16.78
CA SER A 101 -14.31 11.05 -16.27
C SER A 101 -13.75 9.70 -15.89
N ALA A 102 -14.18 9.18 -14.75
CA ALA A 102 -13.86 7.82 -14.35
C ALA A 102 -14.46 6.82 -15.34
N THR A 103 -13.82 5.66 -15.46
CA THR A 103 -14.36 4.55 -16.24
C THR A 103 -15.67 4.06 -15.61
N PRO A 104 -16.61 3.51 -16.41
CA PRO A 104 -17.86 2.94 -15.88
C PRO A 104 -17.63 1.92 -14.76
N GLN A 105 -16.58 1.09 -14.87
CA GLN A 105 -16.20 0.10 -13.88
C GLN A 105 -15.76 0.74 -12.56
N LEU A 106 -14.96 1.82 -12.62
CA LEU A 106 -14.54 2.53 -11.41
C LEU A 106 -15.73 3.22 -10.72
N ARG A 107 -16.65 3.80 -11.49
CA ARG A 107 -17.89 4.37 -10.95
C ARG A 107 -18.75 3.33 -10.26
N GLN A 108 -18.96 2.18 -10.89
CA GLN A 108 -19.72 1.07 -10.31
C GLN A 108 -19.07 0.55 -9.02
N LEU A 109 -17.73 0.38 -9.03
CA LEU A 109 -16.99 -0.02 -7.84
C LEU A 109 -17.14 1.02 -6.73
N SER A 110 -16.91 2.30 -7.03
CA SER A 110 -17.03 3.42 -6.10
C SER A 110 -18.43 3.50 -5.47
N ALA A 111 -19.48 3.38 -6.29
CA ALA A 111 -20.86 3.37 -5.83
C ALA A 111 -21.16 2.21 -4.86
N SER A 112 -20.51 1.05 -5.03
CA SER A 112 -20.68 -0.08 -4.09
C SER A 112 -20.16 0.20 -2.67
N TYR A 113 -19.31 1.21 -2.50
CA TYR A 113 -18.85 1.72 -1.20
C TYR A 113 -19.62 2.98 -0.75
N GLY A 114 -20.55 3.49 -1.56
CA GLY A 114 -21.19 4.79 -1.33
C GLY A 114 -20.25 5.97 -1.50
N PHE A 115 -19.32 5.88 -2.46
CA PHE A 115 -18.33 6.91 -2.77
C PHE A 115 -18.46 7.41 -4.21
N VAL A 116 -17.83 8.55 -4.49
CA VAL A 116 -17.60 9.07 -5.84
C VAL A 116 -16.10 9.06 -6.18
N PRO A 117 -15.71 8.81 -7.44
CA PRO A 117 -14.33 8.96 -7.87
C PRO A 117 -13.88 10.42 -7.88
N GLN A 118 -12.65 10.70 -7.43
CA GLN A 118 -12.06 12.04 -7.40
C GLN A 118 -12.14 12.75 -8.76
N VAL A 119 -11.85 12.02 -9.85
CA VAL A 119 -11.83 12.58 -11.20
C VAL A 119 -13.21 12.99 -11.72
N ASP A 120 -14.29 12.43 -11.16
CA ASP A 120 -15.66 12.85 -11.47
C ASP A 120 -16.11 14.04 -10.59
N ALA A 121 -15.56 14.14 -9.37
CA ALA A 121 -16.01 15.10 -8.36
C ALA A 121 -15.21 16.42 -8.35
N LEU A 122 -13.94 16.42 -8.76
CA LEU A 122 -13.11 17.62 -8.82
C LEU A 122 -13.07 18.21 -10.23
N ASP A 123 -13.21 19.53 -10.30
CA ASP A 123 -13.01 20.29 -11.53
C ASP A 123 -11.55 20.78 -11.60
N CYS A 124 -10.72 19.93 -12.19
CA CYS A 124 -9.30 20.21 -12.40
C CYS A 124 -9.02 21.05 -13.67
N THR A 125 -10.04 21.60 -14.33
CA THR A 125 -9.89 22.45 -15.52
C THR A 125 -9.81 23.93 -15.21
N ARG A 126 -9.92 24.30 -13.93
CA ARG A 126 -9.91 25.68 -13.46
C ARG A 126 -8.61 26.40 -13.83
N PRO A 127 -8.65 27.73 -14.04
CA PRO A 127 -7.50 28.48 -14.53
C PRO A 127 -6.22 28.37 -13.68
N ASN A 128 -6.37 28.26 -12.36
CA ASN A 128 -5.26 28.11 -11.40
C ASN A 128 -4.80 26.65 -11.22
N TRP A 129 -5.44 25.67 -11.85
CA TRP A 129 -5.04 24.26 -11.78
C TRP A 129 -4.04 23.92 -12.87
N ALA A 130 -3.01 23.17 -12.49
CA ALA A 130 -1.93 22.75 -13.36
C ALA A 130 -1.61 21.28 -13.12
N LEU A 131 -1.52 20.53 -14.22
CA LEU A 131 -1.25 19.11 -14.22
C LEU A 131 0.23 18.86 -13.96
N ALA A 132 0.57 18.44 -12.75
CA ALA A 132 1.94 18.37 -12.26
C ALA A 132 2.45 16.93 -12.07
N ASP A 133 2.10 16.05 -13.01
CA ASP A 133 2.46 14.63 -12.98
C ASP A 133 3.35 14.23 -14.18
N VAL A 134 3.75 12.97 -14.26
CA VAL A 134 4.30 12.41 -15.50
C VAL A 134 3.18 12.07 -16.47
N SER A 135 3.46 12.07 -17.78
CA SER A 135 2.47 11.61 -18.76
C SER A 135 2.33 10.08 -18.74
N ARG A 136 1.26 9.56 -19.35
CA ARG A 136 1.09 8.10 -19.48
C ARG A 136 2.26 7.45 -20.22
N SER A 137 2.74 8.05 -21.31
CA SER A 137 3.85 7.49 -22.09
C SER A 137 5.17 7.47 -21.31
N GLU A 138 5.47 8.53 -20.57
CA GLU A 138 6.63 8.62 -19.68
C GLU A 138 6.57 7.57 -18.57
N LEU A 139 5.39 7.38 -17.96
CA LEU A 139 5.21 6.40 -16.91
C LEU A 139 5.48 4.98 -17.43
N LEU A 140 4.89 4.61 -18.57
CA LEU A 140 5.07 3.29 -19.19
C LEU A 140 6.54 3.00 -19.53
N GLN A 141 7.25 3.99 -20.08
CA GLN A 141 8.69 3.87 -20.36
C GLN A 141 9.50 3.63 -19.08
N ARG A 142 9.17 4.35 -18.01
CA ARG A 142 9.87 4.21 -16.73
C ARG A 142 9.51 2.92 -15.99
N GLU A 143 8.27 2.46 -16.08
CA GLU A 143 7.85 1.15 -15.56
C GLU A 143 8.63 0.00 -16.22
N ALA A 144 8.77 0.05 -17.55
CA ALA A 144 9.59 -0.89 -18.30
C ALA A 144 11.05 -0.85 -17.85
N ALA A 145 11.62 0.34 -17.67
CA ALA A 145 13.01 0.51 -17.24
C ALA A 145 13.26 0.08 -15.77
N ALA A 146 12.33 0.31 -14.85
CA ALA A 146 12.44 -0.12 -13.45
C ALA A 146 12.17 -1.63 -13.25
N GLY A 147 11.72 -2.34 -14.29
CA GLY A 147 11.20 -3.69 -14.14
C GLY A 147 10.01 -3.74 -13.16
N ALA A 148 9.25 -2.65 -13.08
CA ALA A 148 8.08 -2.46 -12.22
C ALA A 148 6.87 -3.18 -12.84
N GLY A 149 6.96 -4.50 -12.96
CA GLY A 149 5.90 -5.33 -13.52
C GLY A 149 5.29 -6.28 -12.47
N PRO A 150 4.32 -7.11 -12.88
CA PRO A 150 3.78 -8.21 -12.07
C PRO A 150 4.86 -9.08 -11.43
N SER A 151 5.99 -9.27 -12.13
CA SER A 151 7.17 -10.00 -11.64
C SER A 151 7.80 -9.37 -10.40
N SER A 152 7.78 -8.04 -10.28
CA SER A 152 8.32 -7.34 -9.11
C SER A 152 7.41 -7.43 -7.89
N ALA A 153 6.10 -7.31 -8.09
CA ALA A 153 5.11 -7.54 -7.04
C ALA A 153 5.19 -8.99 -6.54
N PHE A 154 5.35 -9.95 -7.47
CA PHE A 154 5.61 -11.34 -7.15
C PHE A 154 6.90 -11.54 -6.34
N ARG A 155 8.02 -10.92 -6.74
CA ARG A 155 9.27 -10.97 -5.97
C ARG A 155 9.12 -10.41 -4.55
N THR A 156 8.40 -9.29 -4.41
CA THR A 156 8.11 -8.71 -3.09
C THR A 156 7.26 -9.65 -2.25
N ALA A 157 6.19 -10.21 -2.82
CA ALA A 157 5.35 -11.21 -2.16
C ALA A 157 6.17 -12.43 -1.73
N LEU A 158 6.98 -13.00 -2.64
CA LEU A 158 7.86 -14.13 -2.34
C LEU A 158 8.88 -13.81 -1.24
N ARG A 159 9.43 -12.59 -1.22
CA ARG A 159 10.30 -12.13 -0.14
C ARG A 159 9.56 -12.07 1.18
N THR A 160 8.33 -11.53 1.20
CA THR A 160 7.50 -11.46 2.41
C THR A 160 7.09 -12.86 2.88
N LEU A 161 6.81 -13.80 1.98
CA LEU A 161 6.46 -15.19 2.33
C LEU A 161 7.67 -15.98 2.86
N SER A 162 8.87 -15.70 2.34
CA SER A 162 10.10 -16.40 2.75
C SER A 162 10.77 -15.81 4.00
N ARG A 163 10.90 -14.49 4.07
CA ARG A 163 11.67 -13.78 5.12
C ARG A 163 10.82 -12.97 6.10
N GLY A 164 9.56 -12.73 5.76
CA GLY A 164 8.64 -11.91 6.54
C GLY A 164 8.80 -10.43 6.30
N PRO A 165 7.92 -9.60 6.90
CA PRO A 165 8.09 -8.16 6.94
C PRO A 165 9.41 -7.79 7.60
N ALA A 166 9.92 -6.60 7.24
CA ALA A 166 11.14 -6.05 7.83
C ALA A 166 10.99 -5.98 9.36
N SER A 167 11.88 -6.67 10.09
CA SER A 167 11.88 -6.73 11.56
C SER A 167 13.06 -5.94 12.12
N ARG A 168 12.87 -5.36 13.31
CA ARG A 168 13.93 -4.72 14.11
C ARG A 168 14.89 -5.74 14.76
N SER A 169 14.47 -6.99 14.92
CA SER A 169 15.28 -8.04 15.54
C SER A 169 16.17 -8.75 14.52
N GLY A 170 17.50 -8.56 14.65
CA GLY A 170 18.54 -9.07 13.77
C GLY A 170 18.80 -10.59 13.85
N GLY A 171 17.78 -11.42 13.59
CA GLY A 171 17.86 -12.89 13.67
C GLY A 171 17.63 -13.60 12.33
N GLY A 172 18.15 -13.07 11.22
CA GLY A 172 17.73 -13.40 9.85
C GLY A 172 17.66 -14.90 9.50
N LEU A 173 18.65 -15.70 9.90
CA LEU A 173 18.71 -17.12 9.54
C LEU A 173 17.74 -17.99 10.35
N ILE A 174 17.72 -17.85 11.68
CA ILE A 174 16.82 -18.61 12.57
C ILE A 174 15.37 -18.29 12.23
N ARG A 175 15.05 -17.01 11.97
CA ARG A 175 13.71 -16.60 11.54
C ARG A 175 13.33 -17.22 10.20
N THR A 176 14.25 -17.21 9.23
CA THR A 176 14.00 -17.82 7.91
C THR A 176 13.77 -19.33 8.03
N ALA A 177 14.55 -20.03 8.86
CA ALA A 177 14.38 -21.46 9.10
C ALA A 177 13.03 -21.76 9.78
N ARG A 178 12.68 -21.02 10.84
CA ARG A 178 11.39 -21.15 11.53
C ARG A 178 10.21 -20.90 10.59
N ARG A 179 10.27 -19.87 9.74
CA ARG A 179 9.21 -19.60 8.75
C ARG A 179 9.10 -20.71 7.71
N ARG A 180 10.21 -21.29 7.26
CA ARG A 180 10.18 -22.45 6.36
C ARG A 180 9.51 -23.66 7.01
N LEU A 181 9.78 -23.90 8.29
CA LEU A 181 9.10 -24.96 9.05
C LEU A 181 7.61 -24.65 9.27
N ALA A 182 7.23 -23.38 9.45
CA ALA A 182 5.83 -23.02 9.60
C ALA A 182 4.97 -23.44 8.40
N TRP A 183 5.54 -23.44 7.18
CA TRP A 183 4.85 -23.89 5.97
C TRP A 183 4.48 -25.39 5.98
N SER A 184 5.05 -26.21 6.86
CA SER A 184 4.67 -27.62 6.99
C SER A 184 3.60 -27.89 8.04
N LEU A 185 3.05 -26.85 8.69
CA LEU A 185 2.01 -26.98 9.73
C LEU A 185 0.60 -26.85 9.13
N PRO A 186 -0.43 -27.45 9.74
CA PRO A 186 -1.82 -27.12 9.43
C PRO A 186 -2.08 -25.65 9.82
N ALA A 187 -2.66 -24.87 8.91
CA ALA A 187 -2.86 -23.42 9.03
C ALA A 187 -1.54 -22.59 9.15
N PRO A 188 -0.64 -22.66 8.14
CA PRO A 188 0.67 -22.02 8.19
C PRO A 188 0.56 -20.48 8.26
N GLU A 189 -0.48 -19.86 7.69
CA GLU A 189 -0.73 -18.43 7.81
C GLU A 189 -0.87 -17.97 9.26
N LEU A 190 -1.53 -18.75 10.12
CA LEU A 190 -1.68 -18.40 11.54
C LEU A 190 -0.33 -18.47 12.27
N ALA A 191 0.46 -19.51 11.99
CA ALA A 191 1.81 -19.65 12.53
C ALA A 191 2.74 -18.51 12.07
N LEU A 192 2.67 -18.14 10.79
CA LEU A 192 3.44 -17.02 10.22
C LEU A 192 3.00 -15.67 10.78
N LEU A 193 1.69 -15.44 10.95
CA LEU A 193 1.17 -14.22 11.56
C LEU A 193 1.62 -14.10 13.01
N LEU A 194 1.57 -15.19 13.77
CA LEU A 194 2.04 -15.24 15.15
C LEU A 194 3.55 -14.98 15.25
N ASP A 195 4.33 -15.58 14.35
CA ASP A 195 5.76 -15.34 14.20
C ASP A 195 6.06 -13.85 13.94
N ASP A 196 5.37 -13.26 12.97
CA ASP A 196 5.58 -11.86 12.60
C ASP A 196 5.11 -10.92 13.71
N TRP A 197 4.01 -11.25 14.38
CA TRP A 197 3.50 -10.50 15.53
C TRP A 197 4.52 -10.50 16.67
N THR A 198 5.01 -11.67 17.08
CA THR A 198 6.00 -11.79 18.18
C THR A 198 7.35 -11.16 17.83
N THR A 199 7.86 -11.37 16.61
CA THR A 199 9.14 -10.79 16.17
C THR A 199 9.09 -9.28 16.01
N SER A 200 7.90 -8.74 15.75
CA SER A 200 7.60 -7.31 15.72
C SER A 200 7.31 -6.74 17.12
N GLY A 201 7.38 -7.56 18.18
CA GLY A 201 7.21 -7.20 19.59
C GLY A 201 5.74 -7.10 20.05
N GLY A 202 4.82 -7.80 19.39
CA GLY A 202 3.40 -7.85 19.75
C GLY A 202 2.60 -6.64 19.25
N ALA A 203 2.65 -6.34 17.95
CA ALA A 203 1.92 -5.21 17.36
C ALA A 203 0.44 -5.18 17.80
N PRO A 204 -0.12 -4.04 18.23
CA PRO A 204 -1.52 -4.00 18.59
C PRO A 204 -2.37 -4.37 17.35
N PRO A 205 -3.48 -5.09 17.55
CA PRO A 205 -4.42 -5.34 16.47
C PRO A 205 -4.94 -4.02 15.90
N ALA A 206 -5.31 -4.02 14.62
CA ALA A 206 -5.83 -2.82 13.97
C ALA A 206 -7.03 -2.23 14.74
N GLN A 207 -7.08 -0.90 14.89
CA GLN A 207 -8.15 -0.22 15.63
C GLN A 207 -9.57 -0.56 15.12
N VAL A 208 -9.70 -0.85 13.82
CA VAL A 208 -10.99 -1.21 13.21
C VAL A 208 -11.33 -2.70 13.29
N LEU A 209 -10.42 -3.57 13.78
CA LEU A 209 -10.59 -5.04 13.79
C LEU A 209 -11.90 -5.47 14.45
N ALA A 210 -12.17 -4.98 15.65
CA ALA A 210 -13.39 -5.31 16.39
C ALA A 210 -14.67 -4.85 15.65
N SER A 211 -14.62 -3.66 15.03
CA SER A 211 -15.76 -3.14 14.25
C SER A 211 -15.97 -3.92 12.96
N LEU A 212 -14.89 -4.38 12.30
CA LEU A 212 -15.03 -5.22 11.11
C LEU A 212 -15.63 -6.58 11.48
N VAL A 213 -15.13 -7.23 12.53
CA VAL A 213 -15.67 -8.51 13.01
C VAL A 213 -17.15 -8.37 13.37
N SER A 214 -17.52 -7.30 14.06
CA SER A 214 -18.92 -7.04 14.41
C SER A 214 -19.79 -6.78 13.18
N ALA A 215 -19.30 -6.02 12.19
CA ALA A 215 -20.00 -5.78 10.93
C ALA A 215 -20.21 -7.08 10.13
N VAL A 216 -19.16 -7.91 10.00
CA VAL A 216 -19.24 -9.23 9.34
C VAL A 216 -20.19 -10.15 10.08
N ALA A 217 -20.12 -10.22 11.41
CA ALA A 217 -21.01 -11.04 12.22
C ALA A 217 -22.49 -10.61 12.12
N SER A 218 -22.73 -9.32 11.85
CA SER A 218 -24.07 -8.77 11.62
C SER A 218 -24.48 -8.78 10.14
N LEU A 219 -23.67 -9.39 9.26
CA LEU A 219 -23.84 -9.38 7.80
C LEU A 219 -23.94 -7.98 7.17
N ASP A 220 -23.42 -6.96 7.86
CA ASP A 220 -23.27 -5.60 7.35
C ASP A 220 -22.01 -5.51 6.48
N LEU A 221 -22.10 -6.10 5.29
CA LEU A 221 -21.01 -6.12 4.32
C LEU A 221 -20.65 -4.73 3.81
N PHE A 222 -21.57 -3.77 3.88
CA PHE A 222 -21.34 -2.40 3.45
C PHE A 222 -20.37 -1.68 4.40
N THR A 223 -20.66 -1.70 5.70
CA THR A 223 -19.74 -1.17 6.73
C THR A 223 -18.44 -1.94 6.74
N ALA A 224 -18.48 -3.27 6.61
CA ALA A 224 -17.29 -4.10 6.58
C ALA A 224 -16.32 -3.72 5.44
N LYS A 225 -16.84 -3.55 4.22
CA LYS A 225 -16.06 -3.10 3.06
C LYS A 225 -15.44 -1.72 3.27
N ARG A 226 -16.21 -0.76 3.80
CA ARG A 226 -15.71 0.61 4.07
C ARG A 226 -14.62 0.62 5.16
N LEU A 227 -14.78 -0.16 6.23
CA LEU A 227 -13.77 -0.31 7.29
C LEU A 227 -12.48 -0.95 6.74
N SER A 228 -12.62 -2.02 5.95
CA SER A 228 -11.48 -2.69 5.31
C SER A 228 -10.74 -1.75 4.34
N PHE A 229 -11.47 -0.97 3.56
CA PHE A 229 -10.88 -0.01 2.63
C PHE A 229 -10.16 1.12 3.38
N ALA A 230 -10.78 1.69 4.42
CA ALA A 230 -10.15 2.71 5.25
C ALA A 230 -8.86 2.22 5.92
N GLN A 231 -8.85 1.00 6.46
CA GLN A 231 -7.65 0.38 7.03
C GLN A 231 -6.55 0.22 5.97
N THR A 232 -6.92 -0.25 4.78
CA THR A 232 -5.96 -0.45 3.68
C THR A 232 -5.29 0.86 3.26
N LEU A 233 -6.04 1.96 3.23
CA LEU A 233 -5.48 3.27 2.91
C LEU A 233 -4.59 3.81 4.04
N ALA A 234 -5.02 3.62 5.29
CA ALA A 234 -4.26 4.08 6.45
C ALA A 234 -2.92 3.33 6.62
N THR A 235 -2.84 2.05 6.21
CA THR A 235 -1.60 1.25 6.29
C THR A 235 -0.83 1.18 4.96
N GLY A 236 -1.41 1.67 3.86
CA GLY A 236 -0.90 1.46 2.51
C GLY A 236 0.54 1.96 2.30
N GLU A 237 0.92 3.07 2.92
CA GLU A 237 2.23 3.69 2.74
C GLU A 237 3.39 2.81 3.22
N ALA A 238 3.23 2.15 4.35
CA ALA A 238 4.24 1.26 4.93
C ALA A 238 4.51 0.04 4.02
N THR A 239 3.46 -0.46 3.36
CA THR A 239 3.57 -1.67 2.52
C THR A 239 4.30 -1.44 1.19
N GLN A 240 4.45 -0.18 0.76
CA GLN A 240 5.06 0.16 -0.53
C GLN A 240 6.57 0.46 -0.43
N LEU A 241 7.15 0.55 0.77
CA LEU A 241 8.58 0.85 0.96
C LEU A 241 9.50 -0.15 0.24
N GLY A 242 10.39 0.39 -0.60
CA GLY A 242 11.37 -0.42 -1.34
C GLY A 242 10.80 -1.21 -2.51
N THR A 243 9.54 -0.97 -2.89
CA THR A 243 8.92 -1.55 -4.09
C THR A 243 9.15 -0.67 -5.32
N PRO A 244 9.03 -1.21 -6.55
CA PRO A 244 9.05 -0.38 -7.76
C PRO A 244 7.91 0.64 -7.80
N ALA A 245 6.75 0.32 -7.23
CA ALA A 245 5.65 1.29 -7.10
C ALA A 245 6.07 2.54 -6.29
N ALA A 246 6.85 2.37 -5.21
CA ALA A 246 7.44 3.51 -4.50
C ALA A 246 8.47 4.29 -5.34
N GLN A 247 9.17 3.65 -6.29
CA GLN A 247 10.05 4.38 -7.23
C GLN A 247 9.24 5.20 -8.23
N LEU A 248 8.12 4.66 -8.73
CA LEU A 248 7.19 5.41 -9.58
C LEU A 248 6.66 6.65 -8.85
N VAL A 249 6.22 6.51 -7.59
CA VAL A 249 5.79 7.63 -6.74
C VAL A 249 6.91 8.68 -6.61
N ARG A 250 8.16 8.25 -6.39
CA ARG A 250 9.32 9.17 -6.33
C ARG A 250 9.49 10.00 -7.60
N TRP A 251 9.35 9.38 -8.76
CA TRP A 251 9.49 10.10 -10.03
C TRP A 251 8.36 11.09 -10.25
N ARG A 252 7.13 10.70 -9.93
CA ARG A 252 5.95 11.59 -9.99
C ARG A 252 6.09 12.79 -9.05
N ASN A 253 6.59 12.56 -7.83
CA ASN A 253 6.90 13.63 -6.87
C ASN A 253 8.00 14.55 -7.37
N SER A 254 9.04 14.02 -8.02
CA SER A 254 10.11 14.86 -8.59
C SER A 254 9.55 15.82 -9.64
N ARG A 255 8.67 15.33 -10.52
CA ARG A 255 7.99 16.14 -11.52
C ARG A 255 7.09 17.20 -10.89
N ALA A 256 6.36 16.85 -9.84
CA ALA A 256 5.55 17.80 -9.07
C ALA A 256 6.38 18.97 -8.53
N LEU A 257 7.57 18.69 -8.02
CA LEU A 257 8.47 19.71 -7.47
C LEU A 257 9.17 20.53 -8.56
N ASP A 258 9.38 19.98 -9.76
CA ASP A 258 9.83 20.78 -10.92
C ASP A 258 8.78 21.83 -11.29
N GLU A 259 7.50 21.46 -11.29
CA GLU A 259 6.38 22.36 -11.55
C GLU A 259 6.20 23.39 -10.42
N LEU A 260 6.50 23.00 -9.17
CA LEU A 260 6.55 23.95 -8.04
C LEU A 260 7.64 25.00 -8.26
N GLU A 261 8.85 24.62 -8.67
CA GLU A 261 9.91 25.58 -8.98
C GLU A 261 9.52 26.51 -10.14
N ALA A 262 8.85 25.99 -11.16
CA ALA A 262 8.33 26.80 -12.26
C ALA A 262 7.25 27.78 -11.79
N ALA A 263 6.35 27.37 -10.89
CA ALA A 263 5.35 28.23 -10.28
C ALA A 263 5.97 29.37 -9.46
N VAL A 264 6.98 29.05 -8.64
CA VAL A 264 7.73 30.04 -7.86
C VAL A 264 8.43 31.05 -8.77
N LYS A 265 9.09 30.59 -9.84
CA LYS A 265 9.73 31.47 -10.85
C LYS A 265 8.72 32.36 -11.59
N ALA A 266 7.50 31.87 -11.78
CA ALA A 266 6.40 32.65 -12.36
C ALA A 266 5.78 33.66 -11.38
N GLY A 267 6.28 33.75 -10.14
CA GLY A 267 5.85 34.72 -9.14
C GLY A 267 4.68 34.27 -8.27
N CYS A 268 4.31 32.98 -8.29
CA CYS A 268 3.28 32.45 -7.38
C CYS A 268 3.79 32.47 -5.93
N SER A 269 2.95 32.94 -5.03
CA SER A 269 3.23 33.07 -3.59
C SER A 269 2.52 32.04 -2.74
N GLU A 270 1.32 31.61 -3.15
CA GLU A 270 0.52 30.56 -2.51
C GLU A 270 0.30 29.41 -3.50
N VAL A 271 0.98 28.28 -3.27
CA VAL A 271 0.90 27.10 -4.14
C VAL A 271 0.38 25.89 -3.37
N ALA A 272 -0.58 25.16 -3.92
CA ALA A 272 -1.05 23.89 -3.38
C ALA A 272 -0.50 22.71 -4.18
N LEU A 273 -0.08 21.65 -3.50
CA LEU A 273 0.20 20.35 -4.09
C LEU A 273 -0.88 19.35 -3.64
N LEU A 274 -1.80 18.99 -4.53
CA LEU A 274 -2.87 18.04 -4.30
C LEU A 274 -2.50 16.65 -4.81
N TYR A 275 -2.10 15.76 -3.90
CA TYR A 275 -1.62 14.41 -4.23
C TYR A 275 -2.19 13.36 -3.28
N GLY A 276 -2.22 12.11 -3.73
CA GLY A 276 -2.65 10.98 -2.91
C GLY A 276 -1.80 10.82 -1.63
N ALA A 277 -2.38 10.29 -0.56
CA ALA A 277 -1.69 10.15 0.73
C ALA A 277 -0.32 9.44 0.65
N LEU A 278 -0.19 8.45 -0.26
CA LEU A 278 1.05 7.69 -0.50
C LEU A 278 2.22 8.56 -1.01
N HIS A 279 1.94 9.73 -1.59
CA HIS A 279 2.96 10.62 -2.13
C HIS A 279 3.65 11.45 -1.03
N MET A 280 2.98 11.71 0.10
CA MET A 280 3.31 12.81 1.00
C MET A 280 4.68 12.69 1.70
N ARG A 281 5.04 11.51 2.22
CA ARG A 281 6.33 11.36 2.93
C ARG A 281 7.52 11.55 2.01
N ASP A 282 7.46 10.96 0.83
CA ASP A 282 8.52 11.14 -0.17
C ASP A 282 8.50 12.57 -0.73
N MET A 283 7.34 13.14 -1.00
CA MET A 283 7.18 14.54 -1.45
C MET A 283 7.84 15.50 -0.45
N ARG A 284 7.55 15.35 0.85
CA ARG A 284 8.19 16.13 1.92
C ARG A 284 9.71 15.93 1.92
N SER A 285 10.17 14.68 1.82
CA SER A 285 11.60 14.35 1.81
C SER A 285 12.33 14.98 0.61
N GLN A 286 11.74 14.96 -0.58
CA GLN A 286 12.27 15.61 -1.77
C GLN A 286 12.25 17.14 -1.63
N MET A 287 11.16 17.69 -1.11
CA MET A 287 11.02 19.13 -0.89
C MET A 287 12.06 19.64 0.11
N GLN A 288 12.32 18.91 1.19
CA GLN A 288 13.39 19.21 2.16
C GLN A 288 14.81 19.13 1.56
N ARG A 289 15.00 18.47 0.41
CA ARG A 289 16.29 18.47 -0.30
C ARG A 289 16.43 19.68 -1.20
N ARG A 290 15.36 20.07 -1.90
CA ARG A 290 15.34 21.16 -2.90
C ARG A 290 15.14 22.54 -2.29
N PHE A 291 14.40 22.62 -1.17
CA PHE A 291 14.02 23.87 -0.53
C PHE A 291 14.42 23.88 0.94
N GLU A 292 14.61 25.08 1.48
CA GLU A 292 14.70 25.33 2.91
C GLU A 292 13.28 25.51 3.44
N ILE A 293 12.85 24.64 4.36
CA ILE A 293 11.57 24.80 5.05
C ILE A 293 11.82 25.71 6.26
N VAL A 294 11.32 26.94 6.18
CA VAL A 294 11.47 27.97 7.22
C VAL A 294 10.49 27.72 8.35
N GLU A 295 9.25 27.38 8.01
CA GLU A 295 8.18 27.14 8.97
C GLU A 295 7.26 26.02 8.46
N ALA A 296 6.72 25.23 9.38
CA ALA A 296 5.70 24.25 9.10
C ALA A 296 4.54 24.43 10.08
N CYS A 297 3.36 24.75 9.56
CA CYS A 297 2.16 24.88 10.38
C CYS A 297 1.67 23.52 10.87
N GLU A 298 0.81 23.54 11.89
CA GLU A 298 0.12 22.34 12.32
C GLU A 298 -0.75 21.75 11.20
N PRO A 299 -0.84 20.42 11.09
CA PRO A 299 -1.68 19.76 10.11
C PRO A 299 -3.16 20.04 10.35
N LYS A 300 -3.84 20.48 9.30
CA LYS A 300 -5.30 20.56 9.27
C LYS A 300 -5.86 19.23 8.77
N TRP A 301 -6.75 18.62 9.55
CA TRP A 301 -7.37 17.34 9.22
C TRP A 301 -8.73 17.55 8.56
N ARG A 302 -9.01 16.78 7.50
CA ARG A 302 -10.29 16.77 6.80
C ARG A 302 -10.83 15.35 6.76
N THR A 303 -12.06 15.17 7.21
CA THR A 303 -12.76 13.88 7.13
C THR A 303 -13.11 13.54 5.68
N ALA A 304 -12.59 12.42 5.18
CA ALA A 304 -12.93 11.85 3.88
C ALA A 304 -14.27 11.11 3.90
N TRP A 305 -14.52 10.36 4.98
CA TRP A 305 -15.82 9.80 5.32
C TRP A 305 -15.83 9.34 6.77
N ARG A 306 -17.04 9.12 7.29
CA ARG A 306 -17.26 8.51 8.61
C ARG A 306 -17.60 7.03 8.47
N LEU A 307 -17.19 6.28 9.48
CA LEU A 307 -17.35 4.84 9.61
C LEU A 307 -18.13 4.60 10.90
N PRO A 308 -19.34 4.01 10.84
CA PRO A 308 -20.07 3.70 12.05
C PRO A 308 -19.29 2.68 12.88
N THR A 309 -19.26 2.85 14.19
CA THR A 309 -18.93 1.74 15.09
C THR A 309 -20.11 0.78 15.06
N ALA A 310 -19.90 -0.40 14.50
CA ALA A 310 -20.82 -1.50 14.78
C ALA A 310 -20.78 -1.72 16.30
N ARG A 311 -21.87 -1.42 17.03
CA ARG A 311 -22.04 -1.87 18.41
C ARG A 311 -21.63 -3.33 18.43
N ALA A 312 -20.77 -3.73 19.39
CA ALA A 312 -20.34 -5.12 19.50
C ALA A 312 -21.61 -5.99 19.54
N ALA A 313 -21.91 -6.66 18.43
CA ALA A 313 -23.02 -7.57 18.42
C ALA A 313 -22.68 -8.65 19.46
N PRO A 314 -23.60 -9.05 20.35
CA PRO A 314 -23.32 -10.11 21.32
C PRO A 314 -22.86 -11.40 20.63
N ILE A 315 -23.22 -11.57 19.36
CA ILE A 315 -22.82 -12.67 18.49
C ILE A 315 -21.44 -12.52 17.84
N ALA A 316 -20.77 -11.37 17.92
CA ALA A 316 -19.53 -11.11 17.17
C ALA A 316 -18.38 -12.04 17.59
N LEU A 317 -18.18 -12.24 18.91
CA LEU A 317 -17.15 -13.16 19.40
C LEU A 317 -17.48 -14.63 19.08
N PRO A 318 -18.71 -15.15 19.35
CA PRO A 318 -19.10 -16.48 18.90
C PRO A 318 -18.92 -16.72 17.40
N VAL A 319 -19.30 -15.75 16.56
CA VAL A 319 -19.13 -15.84 15.10
C VAL A 319 -17.64 -15.84 14.72
N ALA A 320 -16.81 -14.98 15.33
CA ALA A 320 -15.38 -14.98 15.07
C ALA A 320 -14.72 -16.32 15.46
N VAL A 321 -15.11 -16.88 16.60
CA VAL A 321 -14.65 -18.21 17.04
C VAL A 321 -15.12 -19.29 16.06
N LEU A 322 -16.38 -19.25 15.62
CA LEU A 322 -16.91 -20.20 14.64
C LEU A 322 -16.16 -20.10 13.30
N VAL A 323 -15.93 -18.89 12.79
CA VAL A 323 -15.17 -18.65 11.56
C VAL A 323 -13.75 -19.19 11.69
N LEU A 324 -13.09 -18.96 12.83
CA LEU A 324 -11.76 -19.52 13.10
C LEU A 324 -11.79 -21.05 13.13
N LEU A 325 -12.78 -21.66 13.79
CA LEU A 325 -12.92 -23.12 13.84
C LEU A 325 -13.15 -23.72 12.45
N VAL A 326 -14.02 -23.12 11.65
CA VAL A 326 -14.27 -23.53 10.26
C VAL A 326 -12.99 -23.40 9.43
N LEU A 327 -12.26 -22.29 9.57
CA LEU A 327 -10.97 -22.10 8.91
C LEU A 327 -9.98 -23.20 9.28
N LEU A 328 -9.81 -23.49 10.59
CA LEU A 328 -8.91 -24.54 11.08
C LEU A 328 -9.29 -25.94 10.57
N VAL A 329 -10.59 -26.24 10.45
CA VAL A 329 -11.06 -27.51 9.87
C VAL A 329 -10.69 -27.58 8.39
N ILE A 330 -10.97 -26.53 7.63
CA ILE A 330 -10.63 -26.46 6.20
C ILE A 330 -9.11 -26.62 6.01
N ASP A 331 -8.31 -25.83 6.72
CA ASP A 331 -6.85 -25.86 6.62
C ASP A 331 -6.27 -27.20 7.08
N GLY A 332 -6.84 -27.79 8.13
CA GLY A 332 -6.46 -29.12 8.61
C GLY A 332 -6.75 -30.20 7.56
N THR A 333 -7.92 -30.15 6.92
CA THR A 333 -8.26 -31.10 5.84
C THR A 333 -7.36 -30.94 4.62
N ASP A 334 -7.06 -29.70 4.22
CA ASP A 334 -6.17 -29.41 3.10
C ASP A 334 -4.74 -29.89 3.37
N TRP A 335 -4.27 -29.69 4.61
CA TRP A 335 -2.96 -30.16 5.05
C TRP A 335 -2.86 -31.69 5.06
N VAL A 336 -3.87 -32.39 5.59
CA VAL A 336 -3.91 -33.86 5.61
C VAL A 336 -3.86 -34.40 4.19
N GLU A 337 -4.69 -33.87 3.30
CA GLU A 337 -4.74 -34.33 1.91
C GLU A 337 -3.44 -34.04 1.15
N THR A 338 -2.87 -32.85 1.34
CA THR A 338 -1.56 -32.50 0.75
C THR A 338 -0.45 -33.42 1.26
N THR A 339 -0.43 -33.70 2.57
CA THR A 339 0.57 -34.56 3.19
C THR A 339 0.44 -36.00 2.70
N ARG A 340 -0.80 -36.51 2.57
CA ARG A 340 -1.08 -37.84 2.03
C ARG A 340 -0.56 -37.97 0.59
N GLN A 341 -0.90 -37.03 -0.29
CA GLN A 341 -0.43 -37.04 -1.68
C GLN A 341 1.10 -36.92 -1.78
N LEU A 342 1.71 -36.09 -0.92
CA LEU A 342 3.17 -35.98 -0.85
C LEU A 342 3.83 -37.30 -0.46
N LEU A 343 3.31 -37.98 0.56
CA LEU A 343 3.82 -39.28 1.00
C LEU A 343 3.65 -40.34 -0.08
N ASP A 344 2.49 -40.39 -0.73
CA ASP A 344 2.21 -41.32 -1.83
C ASP A 344 3.22 -41.13 -2.99
N GLY A 345 3.55 -39.88 -3.35
CA GLY A 345 4.58 -39.58 -4.36
C GLY A 345 6.02 -39.83 -3.89
N ALA A 346 6.33 -39.55 -2.62
CA ALA A 346 7.67 -39.70 -2.04
C ALA A 346 8.07 -41.16 -1.84
N ILE A 347 7.13 -42.05 -1.54
CA ILE A 347 7.37 -43.49 -1.41
C ILE A 347 7.75 -44.11 -2.77
N LEU A 348 7.31 -43.53 -3.88
CA LEU A 348 7.59 -44.02 -5.23
C LEU A 348 8.93 -43.52 -5.81
N LEU A 349 9.49 -42.42 -5.29
CA LEU A 349 10.77 -41.85 -5.74
C LEU A 349 11.99 -42.80 -5.58
N PRO A 350 12.15 -43.52 -4.46
CA PRO A 350 13.19 -44.53 -4.29
C PRO A 350 13.10 -45.71 -5.27
N SER A 351 11.92 -45.96 -5.88
CA SER A 351 11.72 -47.08 -6.81
C SER A 351 12.33 -46.85 -8.20
N PHE A 352 12.84 -45.66 -8.48
CA PHE A 352 13.42 -45.30 -9.79
C PHE A 352 14.93 -45.51 -9.89
N VAL A 353 15.60 -45.83 -8.78
CA VAL A 353 17.04 -46.10 -8.72
C VAL A 353 17.24 -47.44 -8.02
N HIS A 354 17.47 -48.50 -8.79
CA HIS A 354 17.84 -49.78 -8.22
C HIS A 354 19.35 -49.82 -8.02
N LEU A 355 19.80 -49.81 -6.77
CA LEU A 355 21.20 -50.01 -6.42
C LEU A 355 21.45 -51.52 -6.31
N SER A 356 22.20 -52.06 -7.27
CA SER A 356 22.71 -53.43 -7.21
C SER A 356 24.15 -53.40 -6.70
N MET A 357 24.44 -54.19 -5.66
CA MET A 357 25.79 -54.37 -5.15
C MET A 357 26.23 -55.81 -5.41
N ASN A 358 27.33 -55.98 -6.15
CA ASN A 358 28.08 -57.23 -6.22
C ASN A 358 29.40 -57.07 -5.45
N GLU A 359 30.08 -58.18 -5.12
CA GLU A 359 31.31 -58.19 -4.31
C GLU A 359 32.40 -57.22 -4.81
N ASP A 360 32.43 -56.91 -6.11
CA ASP A 360 33.44 -56.04 -6.73
C ASP A 360 32.92 -54.68 -7.26
N SER A 361 31.61 -54.37 -7.23
CA SER A 361 31.08 -53.09 -7.75
C SER A 361 29.66 -52.72 -7.29
N VAL A 362 29.38 -51.41 -7.28
CA VAL A 362 28.04 -50.84 -7.10
C VAL A 362 27.56 -50.28 -8.44
N SER A 363 26.45 -50.82 -8.96
CA SER A 363 25.78 -50.28 -10.13
C SER A 363 24.43 -49.68 -9.75
N ALA A 364 24.16 -48.48 -10.23
CA ALA A 364 22.85 -47.84 -10.11
C ALA A 364 22.16 -47.94 -11.47
N GLU A 365 21.06 -48.69 -11.53
CA GLU A 365 20.26 -48.81 -12.75
C GLU A 365 19.04 -47.91 -12.62
N LEU A 366 18.88 -46.99 -13.59
CA LEU A 366 17.75 -46.06 -13.62
C LEU A 366 16.55 -46.79 -14.25
N VAL A 367 15.53 -47.08 -13.46
CA VAL A 367 14.32 -47.77 -13.94
C VAL A 367 13.38 -46.75 -14.58
N VAL A 368 12.89 -47.04 -15.79
CA VAL A 368 11.89 -46.19 -16.45
C VAL A 368 10.61 -46.21 -15.60
N PRO A 369 10.15 -45.05 -15.10
CA PRO A 369 8.98 -44.98 -14.22
C PRO A 369 7.72 -45.43 -14.96
N SER A 370 6.82 -46.15 -14.28
CA SER A 370 5.49 -46.41 -14.84
C SER A 370 4.71 -45.11 -15.00
N ALA A 371 3.76 -45.08 -15.95
CA ALA A 371 2.91 -43.89 -16.16
C ALA A 371 2.15 -43.49 -14.88
N GLU A 372 1.72 -44.47 -14.08
CA GLU A 372 1.08 -44.25 -12.78
C GLU A 372 2.04 -43.60 -11.77
N ALA A 373 3.29 -44.05 -11.69
CA ALA A 373 4.26 -43.48 -10.77
C ALA A 373 4.64 -42.04 -11.14
N VAL A 374 4.75 -41.73 -12.44
CA VAL A 374 4.91 -40.35 -12.93
C VAL A 374 3.71 -39.50 -12.53
N GLN A 375 2.49 -40.03 -12.69
CA GLN A 375 1.26 -39.32 -12.32
C GLN A 375 1.21 -39.02 -10.81
N HIS A 376 1.54 -39.98 -9.95
CA HIS A 376 1.57 -39.77 -8.50
C HIS A 376 2.58 -38.70 -8.07
N VAL A 377 3.78 -38.67 -8.67
CA VAL A 377 4.77 -37.61 -8.40
C VAL A 377 4.28 -36.25 -8.91
N ALA A 378 3.60 -36.21 -10.06
CA ALA A 378 3.01 -35.00 -10.60
C ALA A 378 1.88 -34.46 -9.70
N ASP A 379 0.98 -35.34 -9.25
CA ASP A 379 -0.12 -35.01 -8.34
C ASP A 379 0.41 -34.52 -6.98
N ALA A 380 1.40 -35.21 -6.41
CA ALA A 380 2.08 -34.79 -5.18
C ALA A 380 2.70 -33.39 -5.31
N THR A 381 3.37 -33.13 -6.43
CA THR A 381 3.97 -31.81 -6.72
C THR A 381 2.89 -30.74 -6.85
N ALA A 382 1.81 -31.03 -7.59
CA ALA A 382 0.69 -30.13 -7.76
C ALA A 382 0.00 -29.81 -6.42
N ALA A 383 -0.17 -30.81 -5.54
CA ALA A 383 -0.75 -30.65 -4.22
C ALA A 383 0.04 -29.67 -3.37
N VAL A 384 1.37 -29.86 -3.27
CA VAL A 384 2.26 -28.98 -2.49
C VAL A 384 2.25 -27.56 -3.04
N VAL A 385 2.26 -27.40 -4.37
CA VAL A 385 2.20 -26.08 -5.02
C VAL A 385 0.87 -25.39 -4.73
N LEU A 386 -0.25 -26.09 -4.87
CA LEU A 386 -1.59 -25.55 -4.60
C LEU A 386 -1.77 -25.17 -3.13
N TYR A 387 -1.31 -26.02 -2.21
CA TYR A 387 -1.27 -25.74 -0.79
C TYR A 387 -0.49 -24.45 -0.50
N ALA A 388 0.74 -24.35 -1.03
CA ALA A 388 1.56 -23.16 -0.86
C ALA A 388 0.88 -21.90 -1.41
N ILE A 389 0.23 -21.98 -2.58
CA ILE A 389 -0.46 -20.84 -3.20
C ILE A 389 -1.66 -20.41 -2.34
N ARG A 390 -2.55 -21.33 -1.95
CA ARG A 390 -3.76 -21.03 -1.17
C ARG A 390 -3.41 -20.31 0.13
N HIS A 391 -2.50 -20.90 0.90
CA HIS A 391 -2.09 -20.35 2.19
C HIS A 391 -1.25 -19.08 2.07
N SER A 392 -0.49 -18.92 0.97
CA SER A 392 0.19 -17.64 0.67
C SER A 392 -0.79 -16.50 0.43
N VAL A 393 -1.84 -16.75 -0.35
CA VAL A 393 -2.89 -15.76 -0.61
C VAL A 393 -3.59 -15.39 0.69
N LEU A 394 -3.94 -16.38 1.51
CA LEU A 394 -4.62 -16.17 2.79
C LEU A 394 -3.75 -15.38 3.78
N TYR A 395 -2.49 -15.76 3.97
CA TYR A 395 -1.53 -15.04 4.81
C TYR A 395 -1.38 -13.57 4.36
N LEU A 396 -1.18 -13.32 3.05
CA LEU A 396 -1.01 -11.97 2.53
C LEU A 396 -2.29 -11.13 2.68
N ALA A 397 -3.46 -11.74 2.58
CA ALA A 397 -4.74 -11.06 2.79
C ALA A 397 -4.92 -10.66 4.27
N ILE A 398 -4.69 -11.59 5.21
CA ILE A 398 -4.88 -11.34 6.65
C ILE A 398 -3.82 -10.38 7.18
N SER A 399 -2.54 -10.60 6.85
CA SER A 399 -1.41 -9.80 7.37
C SER A 399 -1.52 -8.32 7.05
N ARG A 400 -2.11 -7.96 5.90
CA ARG A 400 -2.35 -6.57 5.51
C ARG A 400 -3.40 -5.86 6.36
N TRP A 401 -4.32 -6.61 6.96
CA TRP A 401 -5.48 -6.06 7.63
C TRP A 401 -5.42 -6.15 9.16
N ALA A 402 -4.89 -7.26 9.68
CA ALA A 402 -5.03 -7.61 11.10
C ALA A 402 -4.22 -6.72 12.07
N PHE A 403 -3.09 -6.16 11.62
CA PHE A 403 -2.12 -5.49 12.52
C PHE A 403 -1.69 -4.11 12.02
N GLU A 404 -1.51 -3.18 12.96
CA GLU A 404 -0.88 -1.88 12.73
C GLU A 404 0.65 -1.99 12.77
N TRP A 405 1.23 -2.60 11.74
CA TRP A 405 2.70 -2.75 11.64
C TRP A 405 3.46 -1.42 11.72
N ASP A 406 2.80 -0.31 11.34
CA ASP A 406 3.40 1.00 11.09
C ASP A 406 3.62 1.86 12.35
N ARG A 407 2.77 1.71 13.39
CA ARG A 407 2.80 2.60 14.57
C ARG A 407 4.12 2.52 15.34
N ARG A 408 4.90 1.44 15.16
CA ARG A 408 6.19 1.20 15.82
C ARG A 408 7.42 1.64 15.02
N TRP A 409 7.24 2.00 13.75
CA TRP A 409 8.31 2.55 12.92
C TRP A 409 8.45 4.07 13.10
N TYR A 410 7.44 4.70 13.72
CA TYR A 410 7.40 6.15 13.97
C TYR A 410 7.45 6.55 15.44
N ASN A 411 7.22 5.61 16.36
CA ASN A 411 7.60 5.80 17.75
C ASN A 411 9.10 5.55 17.88
N GLU A 412 9.88 6.61 17.75
CA GLU A 412 11.17 6.65 18.43
C GLU A 412 10.90 6.42 19.92
N ALA A 413 11.75 5.62 20.57
CA ALA A 413 11.70 5.49 22.02
C ALA A 413 11.96 6.88 22.62
N GLY A 414 10.89 7.58 23.00
CA GLY A 414 10.97 8.98 23.43
C GLY A 414 9.68 9.60 23.97
N ASP A 415 8.54 8.91 23.93
CA ASP A 415 7.34 9.31 24.70
C ASP A 415 7.19 8.37 25.91
N THR A 416 7.91 8.73 26.98
CA THR A 416 7.55 8.49 28.39
C THR A 416 7.61 9.80 29.12
#